data_AF-A0A497KX03-F1
#
_entry.id   AF-A0A497KX03-F1
#
_cell.length_a   1.000
_cell.length_b   1.000
_cell.length_c   1.000
_cell.angle_alpha   90.00
_cell.angle_beta   90.00
_cell.angle_gamma   90.00
#
_symmetry.space_group_name_H-M   'P 1'
#
loop_
_entity.id
_entity.type
_entity.pdbx_description
1 polymer ?
#
loop_
_entity_poly.entity_id
_entity_poly.type
_entity_poly.pdbx_seq_one_letter_code
_entity_poly.pdbx_strand_id
1 'polypeptide(L)'
;MEEGLRRLRRGEAALYYSQFSILEALWTAVRSIRRGRFNAERFRAGLLSLTFSPRFTRITENVEVYTEALKLYEMGHEDLIDNILYQDSRVFDLKFLTLDEELREFIRGRGLRDTTITPEELPL
;
A
#
# COMPACT_ATOMS: atom_id res chain seq x y z
N MET A 1 -4.77 -8.35 -11.91
CA MET A 1 -3.94 -8.82 -10.76
C MET A 1 -2.72 -9.66 -11.17
N GLU A 2 -2.87 -10.79 -11.87
CA GLU A 2 -1.71 -11.66 -12.21
C GLU A 2 -0.71 -10.96 -13.15
N GLU A 3 -1.21 -10.17 -14.10
CA GLU A 3 -0.38 -9.38 -15.02
C GLU A 3 0.39 -8.25 -14.31
N GLY A 4 -0.24 -7.56 -13.35
CA GLY A 4 0.42 -6.54 -12.53
C GLY A 4 1.58 -7.09 -11.70
N LEU A 5 1.41 -8.30 -11.13
CA LEU A 5 2.49 -9.00 -10.44
C LEU A 5 3.63 -9.39 -11.40
N ARG A 6 3.31 -9.75 -12.65
CA ARG A 6 4.33 -10.00 -13.68
C ARG A 6 5.11 -8.74 -14.03
N ARG A 7 4.42 -7.59 -14.17
CA ARG A 7 5.07 -6.28 -14.39
C ARG A 7 5.99 -5.89 -13.23
N LEU A 8 5.55 -6.03 -11.99
CA LEU A 8 6.40 -5.79 -10.81
C LEU A 8 7.63 -6.70 -10.74
N ARG A 9 7.49 -7.97 -11.18
CA ARG A 9 8.61 -8.92 -11.22
C ARG A 9 9.61 -8.63 -12.33
N ARG A 10 9.17 -8.05 -13.45
CA ARG A 10 10.02 -7.71 -14.60
C ARG A 10 10.64 -6.32 -14.50
N GLY A 11 9.93 -5.39 -13.86
CA GLY A 11 10.38 -4.02 -13.70
C GLY A 11 11.55 -3.91 -12.73
N GLU A 12 12.41 -2.93 -13.00
CA GLU A 12 13.56 -2.57 -12.15
C GLU A 12 13.17 -1.57 -11.03
N ALA A 13 11.92 -1.13 -10.99
CA ALA A 13 11.45 -0.11 -10.04
C ALA A 13 11.66 -0.53 -8.59
N ALA A 14 12.31 0.29 -7.76
CA ALA A 14 12.47 0.00 -6.35
C ALA A 14 11.09 -0.21 -5.68
N LEU A 15 10.95 -1.31 -4.93
CA LEU A 15 9.69 -1.64 -4.25
C LEU A 15 9.81 -1.29 -2.78
N TYR A 16 8.78 -0.65 -2.27
CA TYR A 16 8.71 -0.21 -0.89
C TYR A 16 7.52 -0.84 -0.19
N TYR A 17 7.62 -1.01 1.12
CA TYR A 17 6.50 -1.39 1.95
C TYR A 17 6.57 -0.70 3.31
N SER A 18 5.40 -0.46 3.90
CA SER A 18 5.25 0.04 5.27
C SER A 18 4.89 -1.12 6.22
N GLN A 19 5.15 -0.96 7.52
CA GLN A 19 4.56 -1.87 8.52
C GLN A 19 3.03 -1.83 8.52
N PHE A 20 2.44 -0.70 8.16
CA PHE A 20 0.99 -0.56 8.04
C PHE A 20 0.44 -1.37 6.85
N SER A 21 1.23 -1.56 5.78
CA SER A 21 0.87 -2.50 4.70
C SER A 21 0.82 -3.96 5.18
N ILE A 22 1.70 -4.34 6.13
CA ILE A 22 1.63 -5.66 6.77
C ILE A 22 0.38 -5.75 7.64
N LEU A 23 0.04 -4.68 8.35
CA LEU A 23 -1.18 -4.62 9.16
C LEU A 23 -2.43 -4.84 8.30
N GLU A 24 -2.56 -4.14 7.18
CA GLU A 24 -3.63 -4.37 6.19
C GLU A 24 -3.66 -5.81 5.66
N ALA A 25 -2.49 -6.38 5.35
CA ALA A 25 -2.39 -7.75 4.89
C ALA A 25 -2.89 -8.75 5.94
N LEU A 26 -2.66 -8.48 7.23
CA LEU A 26 -3.20 -9.28 8.34
C LEU A 26 -4.73 -9.20 8.41
N TRP A 27 -5.32 -8.01 8.26
CA TRP A 27 -6.78 -7.87 8.20
C TRP A 27 -7.38 -8.66 7.02
N THR A 28 -6.71 -8.62 5.87
CA THR A 28 -7.10 -9.41 4.70
C THR A 28 -6.95 -10.91 4.94
N ALA A 29 -5.89 -11.35 5.63
CA ALA A 29 -5.73 -12.74 6.06
C ALA A 29 -6.86 -13.18 7.00
N VAL A 30 -7.24 -12.36 7.99
CA VAL A 30 -8.37 -12.64 8.90
C VAL A 30 -9.67 -12.82 8.11
N ARG A 31 -9.96 -11.93 7.15
CA ARG A 31 -11.13 -12.07 6.25
C ARG A 31 -11.07 -13.38 5.46
N SER A 32 -9.89 -13.79 5.00
CA SER A 32 -9.70 -15.05 4.27
C SER A 32 -9.87 -16.28 5.16
N ILE A 33 -9.43 -16.23 6.42
CA ILE A 33 -9.60 -17.30 7.41
C ILE A 33 -11.08 -17.53 7.66
N ARG A 34 -11.83 -16.46 7.93
CA ARG A 34 -13.30 -16.51 8.14
C ARG A 34 -14.06 -17.11 6.97
N ARG A 35 -13.50 -17.03 5.76
CA ARG A 35 -14.08 -17.58 4.52
C ARG A 35 -13.56 -18.99 4.18
N GLY A 36 -12.70 -19.59 4.99
CA GLY A 36 -12.10 -20.91 4.74
C GLY A 36 -11.16 -20.96 3.53
N ARG A 37 -10.60 -19.82 3.10
CA ARG A 37 -9.73 -19.71 1.89
C ARG A 37 -8.28 -19.37 2.23
N PHE A 38 -7.94 -19.28 3.51
CA PHE A 38 -6.60 -18.88 3.93
C PHE A 38 -5.59 -19.99 3.69
N ASN A 39 -4.44 -19.63 3.13
CA ASN A 39 -3.29 -20.50 2.96
C ASN A 39 -2.12 -19.92 3.76
N ALA A 40 -1.81 -20.55 4.89
CA ALA A 40 -0.78 -20.10 5.82
C ALA A 40 0.62 -20.10 5.20
N GLU A 41 0.96 -21.13 4.43
CA GLU A 41 2.26 -21.24 3.76
C GLU A 41 2.48 -20.13 2.75
N ARG A 42 1.46 -19.82 1.94
CA ARG A 42 1.52 -18.73 0.95
C ARG A 42 1.64 -17.37 1.64
N PHE A 43 0.91 -17.14 2.73
CA PHE A 43 1.00 -15.91 3.50
C PHE A 43 2.39 -15.73 4.12
N ARG A 44 2.93 -16.78 4.73
CA ARG A 44 4.29 -16.80 5.29
C ARG A 44 5.35 -16.53 4.22
N ALA A 45 5.26 -17.18 3.06
CA ALA A 45 6.18 -16.94 1.95
C ALA A 45 6.15 -15.49 1.46
N GLY A 46 4.96 -14.87 1.42
CA GLY A 46 4.80 -13.45 1.12
C GLY A 46 5.51 -12.54 2.12
N LEU A 47 5.30 -12.77 3.41
CA LEU A 47 5.97 -11.99 4.47
C LEU A 47 7.49 -12.14 4.42
N LEU A 48 8.00 -13.38 4.24
CA LEU A 48 9.44 -13.61 4.10
C LEU A 48 10.02 -12.87 2.88
N SER A 49 9.26 -12.80 1.78
CA SER A 49 9.69 -12.06 0.59
C SER A 49 9.80 -10.56 0.87
N LEU A 50 8.86 -9.97 1.61
CA LEU A 50 8.92 -8.56 1.99
C LEU A 50 10.08 -8.25 2.95
N THR A 51 10.38 -9.15 3.89
CA THR A 51 11.34 -8.85 4.97
C THR A 51 12.77 -9.29 4.69
N PHE A 52 12.99 -10.31 3.86
CA PHE A 52 14.33 -10.85 3.59
C PHE A 52 14.81 -10.64 2.16
N SER A 53 13.93 -10.29 1.21
CA SER A 53 14.38 -10.00 -0.15
C SER A 53 15.00 -8.61 -0.23
N PRO A 54 16.18 -8.45 -0.88
CA PRO A 54 16.74 -7.13 -1.15
C PRO A 54 15.89 -6.32 -2.14
N ARG A 55 14.87 -6.94 -2.76
CA ARG A 55 13.97 -6.28 -3.71
C ARG A 55 13.06 -5.25 -3.04
N PHE A 56 12.75 -5.45 -1.75
CA PHE A 56 11.84 -4.62 -0.99
C PHE A 56 12.58 -3.80 0.06
N THR A 57 12.34 -2.50 0.06
CA THR A 57 12.85 -1.59 1.09
C THR A 57 11.72 -1.19 2.02
N ARG A 58 11.95 -1.34 3.31
CA ARG A 58 10.97 -0.93 4.31
C ARG A 58 11.02 0.58 4.52
N ILE A 59 9.87 1.23 4.51
CA ILE A 59 9.70 2.62 4.92
C ILE A 59 9.65 2.70 6.46
N THR A 60 10.24 3.75 7.01
CA THR A 60 10.05 4.14 8.41
C THR A 60 9.37 5.50 8.43
N GLU A 61 8.12 5.51 8.84
CA GLU A 61 7.26 6.68 8.89
C GLU A 61 7.84 7.71 9.86
N ASN A 62 7.88 8.97 9.45
CA ASN A 62 8.33 10.07 10.29
C ASN A 62 7.13 10.81 10.90
N VAL A 63 7.41 11.81 11.75
CA VAL A 63 6.37 12.63 12.40
C VAL A 63 5.44 13.28 11.37
N GLU A 64 5.98 13.73 10.24
CA GLU A 64 5.22 14.38 9.17
C GLU A 64 4.14 13.46 8.60
N VAL A 65 4.49 12.21 8.25
CA VAL A 65 3.54 11.19 7.76
C VAL A 65 2.33 11.07 8.69
N TYR A 66 2.56 10.91 9.99
CA TYR A 66 1.47 10.76 10.95
C TYR A 66 0.62 12.03 11.10
N THR A 67 1.25 13.20 11.16
CA THR A 67 0.51 14.46 11.29
C THR A 67 -0.31 14.79 10.04
N GLU A 68 0.20 14.50 8.85
CA GLU A 68 -0.53 14.70 7.60
C GLU A 68 -1.64 13.66 7.40
N ALA A 69 -1.46 12.44 7.90
CA ALA A 69 -2.51 11.41 7.86
C ALA A 69 -3.72 11.81 8.72
N LEU A 70 -3.49 12.44 9.88
CA LEU A 70 -4.57 12.99 10.71
C LEU A 70 -5.33 14.11 9.99
N LYS A 71 -4.65 14.96 9.21
CA LYS A 71 -5.33 16.00 8.42
C LYS A 71 -6.28 15.41 7.38
N LEU A 72 -5.95 14.26 6.78
CA LEU A 72 -6.87 13.58 5.86
C LEU A 72 -8.11 13.04 6.58
N TYR A 73 -7.94 12.56 7.81
CA TYR A 73 -9.05 12.20 8.67
C TYR A 73 -9.95 13.40 8.97
N GLU A 74 -9.38 14.55 9.35
CA GLU A 74 -10.12 15.79 9.55
C GLU A 74 -10.82 16.27 8.28
N MET A 75 -10.24 15.97 7.11
CA MET A 75 -10.87 16.22 5.81
C MET A 75 -11.99 15.22 5.49
N GLY A 76 -12.17 14.14 6.24
CA GLY A 76 -13.30 13.21 6.11
C GLY A 76 -12.98 11.86 5.48
N HIS A 77 -11.71 11.48 5.33
CA HIS A 77 -11.33 10.10 5.00
C HIS A 77 -11.00 9.33 6.28
N GLU A 78 -11.90 8.47 6.73
CA GLU A 78 -11.84 7.87 8.07
C GLU A 78 -10.83 6.72 8.21
N ASP A 79 -10.39 6.10 7.11
CA ASP A 79 -9.39 5.03 7.17
C ASP A 79 -7.99 5.60 7.39
N LEU A 80 -7.56 5.56 8.65
CA LEU A 80 -6.25 6.06 9.07
C LEU A 80 -5.08 5.26 8.49
N ILE A 81 -5.25 3.96 8.22
CA ILE A 81 -4.16 3.15 7.66
C ILE A 81 -3.92 3.59 6.21
N ASP A 82 -4.98 3.74 5.43
CA ASP A 82 -4.87 4.26 4.06
C ASP A 82 -4.34 5.69 4.02
N ASN A 83 -4.76 6.53 4.97
CA ASN A 83 -4.22 7.88 5.10
C ASN A 83 -2.70 7.85 5.35
N ILE A 84 -2.21 6.97 6.22
CA ILE A 84 -0.77 6.80 6.47
C ILE A 84 -0.05 6.32 5.21
N LEU A 85 -0.56 5.28 4.54
CA LEU A 85 0.07 4.71 3.34
C LEU A 85 0.11 5.69 2.17
N TYR A 86 -0.94 6.50 2.00
CA TYR A 86 -0.92 7.58 1.03
C TYR A 86 0.09 8.67 1.43
N GLN A 87 0.18 9.05 2.70
CA GLN A 87 1.16 10.05 3.15
C GLN A 87 2.60 9.56 3.03
N ASP A 88 2.87 8.27 3.24
CA ASP A 88 4.18 7.69 2.91
C ASP A 88 4.56 7.99 1.46
N SER A 89 3.64 7.77 0.53
CA SER A 89 3.91 8.05 -0.88
C SER A 89 4.15 9.53 -1.18
N ARG A 90 3.49 10.42 -0.44
CA ARG A 90 3.61 11.88 -0.62
C ARG A 90 4.91 12.41 -0.03
N VAL A 91 5.24 12.01 1.19
CA VAL A 91 6.41 12.48 1.95
C VAL A 91 7.70 11.90 1.37
N PHE A 92 7.70 10.62 0.96
CA PHE A 92 8.89 9.96 0.40
C PHE A 92 8.97 10.01 -1.14
N ASP A 93 8.07 10.78 -1.79
CA ASP A 93 7.99 10.94 -3.26
C ASP A 93 7.91 9.60 -4.03
N LEU A 94 7.07 8.69 -3.53
CA LEU A 94 6.84 7.37 -4.09
C LEU A 94 5.50 7.31 -4.83
N LYS A 95 5.30 6.23 -5.59
CA LYS A 95 3.99 5.85 -6.12
C LYS A 95 3.29 4.90 -5.15
N PHE A 96 2.03 5.18 -4.82
CA PHE A 96 1.22 4.31 -3.98
C PHE A 96 0.41 3.33 -4.83
N LEU A 97 0.83 2.06 -4.85
CA LEU A 97 0.12 1.01 -5.57
C LEU A 97 -1.15 0.60 -4.80
N THR A 98 -2.32 0.99 -5.29
CA THR A 98 -3.61 0.68 -4.67
C THR A 98 -4.69 0.38 -5.72
N LEU A 99 -5.70 -0.40 -5.32
CA LEU A 99 -6.93 -0.64 -6.09
C LEU A 99 -8.15 0.05 -5.47
N ASP A 100 -7.94 0.80 -4.38
CA ASP A 100 -9.00 1.52 -3.69
C ASP A 100 -9.40 2.76 -4.49
N GLU A 101 -10.54 2.70 -5.17
CA GLU A 101 -11.03 3.84 -5.94
C GLU A 101 -11.69 4.91 -5.05
N GLU A 102 -12.19 4.55 -3.86
CA GLU A 102 -12.75 5.52 -2.91
C GLU A 102 -11.66 6.48 -2.42
N LEU A 103 -10.50 5.93 -2.04
CA LEU A 103 -9.32 6.73 -1.70
C LEU A 103 -8.85 7.58 -2.89
N ARG A 104 -8.77 7.01 -4.10
CA ARG A 104 -8.34 7.73 -5.31
C ARG A 104 -9.28 8.89 -5.65
N GLU A 105 -10.58 8.66 -5.58
CA GLU A 105 -11.61 9.69 -5.77
C GLU A 105 -11.53 10.75 -4.68
N PHE A 106 -11.33 10.37 -3.41
CA PHE A 106 -11.14 11.32 -2.31
C PHE A 106 -9.93 12.24 -2.55
N ILE A 107 -8.77 11.66 -2.90
CA ILE A 107 -7.54 12.41 -3.19
C ILE A 107 -7.75 13.42 -4.31
N ARG A 108 -8.33 12.97 -5.43
CA ARG A 108 -8.60 13.83 -6.61
C ARG A 108 -9.65 14.89 -6.31
N GLY A 109 -10.74 14.51 -5.64
CA GLY A 109 -11.84 15.40 -5.28
C GLY A 109 -11.43 16.52 -4.32
N ARG A 110 -10.40 16.28 -3.49
CA ARG A 110 -9.80 17.28 -2.60
C ARG A 110 -8.65 18.07 -3.23
N GLY A 111 -8.31 17.80 -4.50
CA GLY A 111 -7.21 18.48 -5.19
C GLY A 111 -5.82 18.18 -4.61
N LEU A 112 -5.67 17.06 -3.92
CA LEU A 112 -4.38 16.62 -3.38
C LEU A 112 -3.51 16.05 -4.53
N ARG A 113 -2.18 16.01 -4.35
CA ARG A 113 -1.28 15.42 -5.35
C ARG A 113 -1.55 13.92 -5.46
N ASP A 114 -2.07 13.50 -6.61
CA ASP A 114 -2.30 12.08 -6.88
C ASP A 114 -0.97 11.33 -7.09
N THR A 115 -0.55 10.61 -6.07
CA THR A 115 0.60 9.69 -6.08
C THR A 115 0.17 8.24 -6.32
N THR A 116 -1.12 7.97 -6.46
CA THR A 116 -1.64 6.61 -6.59
C THR A 116 -1.35 6.03 -7.97
N ILE A 117 -1.28 4.71 -8.04
CA ILE A 117 -1.14 3.95 -9.26
C ILE A 117 -1.84 2.60 -9.10
N THR A 118 -2.44 2.09 -10.16
CA THR A 118 -3.01 0.75 -10.24
C THR A 118 -2.01 -0.21 -10.90
N PRO A 119 -2.18 -1.53 -10.71
CA PRO A 119 -1.34 -2.51 -11.39
C PRO A 119 -1.35 -2.39 -12.93
N GLU A 120 -2.45 -1.92 -13.52
CA GLU A 120 -2.63 -1.71 -14.95
C GLU A 120 -1.88 -0.46 -15.47
N GLU A 121 -1.69 0.54 -14.60
CA GLU A 121 -0.95 1.77 -14.86
C GLU A 121 0.58 1.61 -14.67
N LEU A 122 1.03 0.47 -14.11
CA LEU A 122 2.47 0.19 -13.96
C LEU A 122 3.16 0.20 -15.33
N PRO A 123 4.33 0.88 -15.45
CA PRO A 123 5.13 0.87 -16.67
C PRO A 123 5.54 -0.56 -17.02
N LEU A 124 5.64 -0.83 -18.33
CA LEU A 124 6.09 -2.12 -18.87
C LEU A 124 7.59 -2.36 -18.61
#